data_AF-A0A959RFC0-F1
#
_entry.id   AF-A0A959RFC0-F1
#
_cell.length_a   1.000
_cell.length_b   1.000
_cell.length_c   1.000
_cell.angle_alpha   90.00
_cell.angle_beta   90.00
_cell.angle_gamma   90.00
#
_symmetry.space_group_name_H-M   'P 1'
#
loop_
_entity.id
_entity.type
_entity.pdbx_description
1 polymer ?
#
loop_
_entity_poly.entity_id
_entity_poly.type
_entity_poly.pdbx_seq_one_letter_code
_entity_poly.pdbx_strand_id
1 'polypeptide(L)'
;MDNIREYEIKPDEEVIKSPKERVNLTGVYALIYFVVLVAIVSIGTMYLSKLGYMTSTKMVPFTISDTAQVTPLGELPVKKGSTTEPVDVSMYQTPDARIIETGKQLFASNCASCHGETGQGNGPAGASLNPPPRNFTSLDNWKNGYTIEGMYKTLMEGIPNTGMASFSNLPPKQRLDLISYVRTFNPQFPPITSADLQQLDATYHLSEGEKQPNQIPVSMAMDKLLEENKPVNTEIKDAIGKIENDNSAGAELLRRVSNDIAKTVTALFNDKSWASSEGTFVAFVSTNPLQKGFRAHVDDFTAEEWTTLYAYLRSVINNNVQVEENNGQEKQTTQNQVQPK
;
A
#
# COMPACT_ATOMS: atom_id res chain seq x y z
N MET A 1 -117.15 35.71 31.89
CA MET A 1 -117.29 37.17 32.00
C MET A 1 -115.94 37.71 32.39
N ASP A 2 -115.40 38.55 31.52
CA ASP A 2 -114.08 39.17 31.56
C ASP A 2 -113.77 39.88 32.89
N ASN A 3 -112.51 40.05 33.26
CA ASN A 3 -111.73 41.24 32.89
C ASN A 3 -110.37 41.31 33.65
N ILE A 4 -109.49 42.11 33.06
CA ILE A 4 -108.03 42.23 33.18
C ILE A 4 -107.61 43.23 34.29
N ARG A 5 -106.29 43.23 34.62
CA ARG A 5 -105.39 44.35 35.06
C ARG A 5 -104.84 44.24 36.49
N GLU A 6 -103.65 44.71 36.85
CA GLU A 6 -102.40 45.16 36.21
C GLU A 6 -101.32 45.13 37.32
N TYR A 7 -100.07 45.25 36.90
CA TYR A 7 -98.79 45.23 37.63
C TYR A 7 -98.67 46.20 38.85
N GLU A 8 -97.74 45.95 39.79
CA GLU A 8 -96.42 46.63 39.84
C GLU A 8 -95.57 46.33 41.11
N ILE A 9 -94.25 46.50 40.96
CA ILE A 9 -93.08 46.02 41.71
C ILE A 9 -92.70 46.92 42.90
N LYS A 10 -92.02 46.37 43.94
CA LYS A 10 -91.06 47.13 44.79
C LYS A 10 -89.90 46.25 45.33
N PRO A 11 -88.74 46.85 45.70
CA PRO A 11 -87.39 46.34 45.36
C PRO A 11 -86.51 45.89 46.55
N ASP A 12 -85.30 45.44 46.17
CA ASP A 12 -84.28 44.63 46.86
C ASP A 12 -83.66 45.15 48.18
N GLU A 13 -83.21 44.21 49.01
CA GLU A 13 -82.41 44.43 50.24
C GLU A 13 -81.12 43.56 50.25
N GLU A 14 -80.04 44.14 50.77
CA GLU A 14 -78.62 43.78 50.67
C GLU A 14 -78.18 42.42 51.24
N VAL A 15 -77.24 41.77 50.55
CA VAL A 15 -76.54 40.55 50.98
C VAL A 15 -75.16 40.88 51.57
N ILE A 16 -74.97 40.56 52.86
CA ILE A 16 -73.71 40.70 53.61
C ILE A 16 -72.64 39.70 53.09
N LYS A 17 -71.45 40.19 52.76
CA LYS A 17 -70.27 39.39 52.34
C LYS A 17 -69.36 39.01 53.53
N SER A 18 -68.88 37.77 53.55
CA SER A 18 -67.88 37.24 54.49
C SER A 18 -66.43 37.62 54.08
N PRO A 19 -65.45 37.64 55.02
CA PRO A 19 -64.11 38.14 54.76
C PRO A 19 -63.22 37.10 54.07
N LYS A 20 -62.57 37.49 52.96
CA LYS A 20 -61.57 36.67 52.24
C LYS A 20 -60.20 36.77 52.92
N GLU A 21 -59.67 35.64 53.37
CA GLU A 21 -58.31 35.47 53.85
C GLU A 21 -57.32 35.73 52.68
N ARG A 22 -56.42 36.71 52.84
CA ARG A 22 -55.49 37.14 51.78
C ARG A 22 -54.22 36.31 51.83
N VAL A 23 -54.08 35.34 50.94
CA VAL A 23 -52.83 34.61 50.75
C VAL A 23 -51.76 35.55 50.16
N ASN A 24 -50.60 35.65 50.80
CA ASN A 24 -49.47 36.48 50.33
C ASN A 24 -48.80 35.83 49.12
N LEU A 25 -49.39 36.05 47.95
CA LEU A 25 -49.02 35.44 46.68
C LEU A 25 -47.55 35.70 46.31
N THR A 26 -47.05 36.90 46.58
CA THR A 26 -45.65 37.31 46.32
C THR A 26 -44.65 36.51 47.14
N GLY A 27 -44.96 36.22 48.41
CA GLY A 27 -44.12 35.38 49.27
C GLY A 27 -44.04 33.93 48.77
N VAL A 28 -45.15 33.39 48.27
CA VAL A 28 -45.21 32.03 47.71
C VAL A 28 -44.39 31.95 46.41
N TYR A 29 -44.51 32.93 45.51
CA TYR A 29 -43.71 32.96 44.29
C TYR A 29 -42.21 33.12 44.56
N ALA A 30 -41.82 33.94 45.54
CA ALA A 30 -40.42 34.09 45.94
C ALA A 30 -39.84 32.77 46.48
N LEU A 31 -40.61 32.03 47.28
CA LEU A 31 -40.22 30.72 47.79
C LEU A 31 -40.05 29.70 46.66
N ILE A 32 -41.02 29.63 45.74
CA ILE A 32 -40.96 28.72 44.58
C ILE A 32 -39.74 29.04 43.72
N TYR A 33 -39.50 30.32 43.43
CA TYR A 33 -38.36 30.74 42.63
C TYR A 33 -37.03 30.36 43.30
N PHE A 34 -36.92 30.58 44.61
CA PHE A 34 -35.73 30.19 45.37
C PHE A 34 -35.48 28.67 45.32
N VAL A 35 -36.51 27.85 45.49
CA VAL A 35 -36.40 26.39 45.41
C VAL A 35 -35.97 25.93 44.01
N VAL A 36 -36.54 26.51 42.95
CA VAL A 36 -36.17 26.19 41.57
C VAL A 36 -34.72 26.58 41.29
N LEU A 37 -34.29 27.75 41.75
CA LEU A 37 -32.92 28.22 41.56
C LEU A 37 -31.92 27.30 42.28
N VAL A 38 -32.21 26.90 43.53
CA VAL A 38 -31.40 25.93 44.27
C VAL A 38 -31.34 24.58 43.55
N ALA A 39 -32.45 24.10 42.99
CA ALA A 39 -32.49 22.86 42.22
C ALA A 39 -31.60 22.93 40.96
N ILE A 40 -31.67 24.02 40.20
CA ILE A 40 -30.85 24.22 39.00
C ILE A 40 -29.36 24.25 39.36
N VAL A 41 -28.98 24.98 40.40
CA VAL A 41 -27.58 25.04 40.85
C VAL A 41 -27.10 23.68 41.36
N SER A 42 -27.95 22.93 42.07
CA SER A 42 -27.62 21.59 42.57
C SER A 42 -27.44 20.58 41.42
N ILE A 43 -28.31 20.62 40.42
CA ILE A 43 -28.20 19.76 39.22
C ILE A 43 -26.95 20.15 38.41
N GLY A 44 -26.70 21.46 38.23
CA GLY A 44 -25.54 21.96 37.51
C GLY A 44 -24.22 21.57 38.19
N THR A 45 -24.13 21.69 39.52
CA THR A 45 -22.94 21.27 40.28
C THR A 45 -22.75 19.76 40.25
N MET A 46 -23.83 18.97 40.30
CA MET A 46 -23.76 17.52 40.11
C MET A 46 -23.29 17.15 38.70
N TYR A 47 -23.76 17.84 37.67
CA TYR A 47 -23.34 17.62 36.29
C TYR A 47 -21.85 17.96 36.10
N LEU A 48 -21.40 19.12 36.61
CA LEU A 48 -20.00 19.54 36.53
C LEU A 48 -19.07 18.62 37.32
N SER A 49 -19.48 18.15 38.50
CA SER A 49 -18.69 17.18 39.29
C SER A 49 -18.59 15.80 38.65
N LYS A 50 -19.58 15.43 37.80
CA LYS A 50 -19.57 14.20 37.00
C LYS A 50 -19.06 14.38 35.57
N LEU A 51 -18.65 15.60 35.20
CA LEU A 51 -18.19 15.90 33.84
C LEU A 51 -17.00 15.01 33.47
N GLY A 52 -16.02 14.86 34.37
CA GLY A 52 -14.88 13.96 34.17
C GLY A 52 -15.25 12.48 34.05
N TYR A 53 -16.37 12.03 34.64
CA TYR A 53 -16.85 10.66 34.48
C TYR A 53 -17.54 10.47 33.11
N MET A 54 -18.30 11.47 32.65
CA MET A 54 -18.99 11.42 31.35
C MET A 54 -18.07 11.69 30.16
N THR A 55 -17.02 12.50 30.32
CA THR A 55 -15.97 12.71 29.30
C THR A 55 -14.87 11.66 29.38
N SER A 56 -14.79 10.88 30.47
CA SER A 56 -13.94 9.70 30.56
C SER A 56 -14.61 8.46 29.95
N THR A 57 -15.25 8.62 28.79
CA THR A 57 -14.99 7.63 27.75
C THR A 57 -13.50 7.75 27.48
N LYS A 58 -12.72 6.88 28.13
CA LYS A 58 -11.40 6.53 27.60
C LYS A 58 -11.69 5.96 26.23
N MET A 59 -11.86 6.82 25.23
CA MET A 59 -11.31 6.54 23.92
C MET A 59 -9.85 6.30 24.26
N VAL A 60 -9.52 5.03 24.48
CA VAL A 60 -8.16 4.57 24.30
C VAL A 60 -7.84 5.17 22.94
N PRO A 61 -6.94 6.18 22.84
CA PRO A 61 -6.55 6.63 21.53
C PRO A 61 -6.23 5.36 20.78
N PHE A 62 -6.78 5.19 19.59
CA PHE A 62 -6.40 4.06 18.77
C PHE A 62 -4.90 4.22 18.61
N THR A 63 -4.13 3.54 19.46
CA THR A 63 -2.72 3.36 19.25
C THR A 63 -2.76 2.53 18.00
N ILE A 64 -2.53 3.18 16.86
CA ILE A 64 -1.98 2.46 15.74
C ILE A 64 -0.68 1.92 16.33
N SER A 65 -0.75 0.71 16.89
CA SER A 65 0.43 -0.05 17.22
C SER A 65 1.19 -0.04 15.92
N ASP A 66 2.37 0.57 15.93
CA ASP A 66 3.25 0.63 14.77
C ASP A 66 3.25 -0.76 14.15
N THR A 67 2.70 -0.88 12.95
CA THR A 67 2.49 -2.18 12.30
C THR A 67 3.84 -2.86 12.06
N ALA A 68 4.96 -2.13 12.15
CA ALA A 68 6.31 -2.68 12.17
C ALA A 68 6.69 -3.38 13.49
N GLN A 69 6.02 -3.06 14.61
CA GLN A 69 6.30 -3.57 15.95
C GLN A 69 5.36 -4.72 16.36
N VAL A 70 4.19 -4.86 15.71
CA VAL A 70 3.20 -5.92 16.00
C VAL A 70 3.60 -7.21 15.30
N THR A 71 4.66 -7.86 15.78
CA THR A 71 5.24 -9.06 15.16
C THR A 71 5.80 -8.69 13.77
N PRO A 72 7.00 -9.13 13.38
CA PRO A 72 7.27 -9.21 11.94
C PRO A 72 6.11 -10.04 11.40
N LEU A 73 5.25 -9.48 10.54
CA LEU A 73 4.46 -10.31 9.64
C LEU A 73 5.50 -11.23 9.04
N GLY A 74 5.55 -12.49 9.51
CA GLY A 74 6.66 -13.39 9.24
C GLY A 74 6.93 -13.33 7.76
N GLU A 75 8.19 -13.14 7.38
CA GLU A 75 8.49 -12.89 5.98
C GLU A 75 7.81 -13.96 5.12
N LEU A 76 7.24 -13.53 3.99
CA LEU A 76 6.54 -14.45 3.11
C LEU A 76 7.46 -15.63 2.81
N PRO A 77 6.97 -16.87 2.94
CA PRO A 77 7.80 -18.04 2.69
C PRO A 77 8.31 -18.00 1.26
N VAL A 78 9.45 -18.66 1.02
CA VAL A 78 9.98 -18.82 -0.34
C VAL A 78 8.88 -19.42 -1.23
N LYS A 79 8.43 -18.64 -2.21
CA LYS A 79 7.44 -19.09 -3.18
C LYS A 79 8.21 -19.51 -4.43
N LYS A 80 8.22 -20.81 -4.71
CA LYS A 80 8.71 -21.29 -6.00
C LYS A 80 7.85 -20.69 -7.10
N GLY A 81 8.50 -20.30 -8.19
CA GLY A 81 7.82 -19.84 -9.37
C GLY A 81 6.83 -20.90 -9.85
N SER A 82 5.62 -20.46 -10.18
CA SER A 82 4.55 -21.31 -10.65
C SER A 82 4.08 -20.78 -11.99
N THR A 83 3.88 -21.65 -12.96
CA THR A 83 3.09 -21.32 -14.14
C THR A 83 1.63 -21.43 -13.75
N THR A 84 0.86 -20.36 -13.91
CA THR A 84 -0.61 -20.52 -13.92
C THR A 84 -0.96 -21.38 -15.13
N GLU A 85 -1.90 -22.30 -14.96
CA GLU A 85 -2.29 -23.18 -16.06
C GLU A 85 -2.84 -22.34 -17.23
N PRO A 86 -2.42 -22.64 -18.48
CA PRO A 86 -3.03 -22.10 -19.67
C PRO A 86 -4.55 -22.17 -19.62
N VAL A 87 -5.21 -21.06 -19.94
CA VAL A 87 -6.66 -21.03 -20.06
C VAL A 87 -7.02 -21.18 -21.54
N ASP A 88 -7.77 -22.23 -21.86
CA ASP A 88 -8.45 -22.31 -23.15
C ASP A 88 -9.60 -21.30 -23.18
N VAL A 89 -9.32 -20.12 -23.75
CA VAL A 89 -10.28 -19.00 -23.84
C VAL A 89 -11.49 -19.34 -24.72
N SER A 90 -11.36 -20.31 -25.63
CA SER A 90 -12.44 -20.69 -26.55
C SER A 90 -13.67 -21.25 -25.82
N MET A 91 -13.46 -21.86 -24.65
CA MET A 91 -14.53 -22.38 -23.78
C MET A 91 -15.53 -21.30 -23.33
N TYR A 92 -15.13 -20.02 -23.35
CA TYR A 92 -15.98 -18.90 -22.91
C TYR A 92 -16.79 -18.26 -24.03
N GLN A 93 -16.64 -18.74 -25.28
CA GLN A 93 -17.51 -18.31 -26.37
C GLN A 93 -18.97 -18.74 -26.11
N THR A 94 -19.13 -19.97 -25.63
CA THR A 94 -20.39 -20.55 -25.19
C THR A 94 -20.17 -21.32 -23.88
N PRO A 95 -20.17 -20.63 -22.72
CA PRO A 95 -19.88 -21.25 -21.42
C PRO A 95 -20.83 -22.41 -21.11
N ASP A 96 -20.27 -23.55 -20.69
CA ASP A 96 -21.07 -24.70 -20.23
C ASP A 96 -21.66 -24.45 -18.82
N ALA A 97 -22.56 -25.32 -18.39
CA ALA A 97 -23.21 -25.19 -17.08
C ALA A 97 -22.21 -25.22 -15.90
N ARG A 98 -21.06 -25.89 -16.04
CA ARG A 98 -20.05 -25.98 -14.98
C ARG A 98 -19.30 -24.66 -14.82
N ILE A 99 -18.99 -23.99 -15.93
CA ILE A 99 -18.40 -22.64 -15.93
C ILE A 99 -19.34 -21.66 -15.21
N ILE A 100 -20.63 -21.69 -15.56
CA ILE A 100 -21.64 -20.82 -14.94
C ILE A 100 -21.81 -21.12 -13.44
N GLU A 101 -21.89 -22.39 -13.05
CA GLU A 101 -22.02 -22.77 -11.64
C GLU A 101 -20.79 -22.38 -10.81
N THR A 102 -19.59 -22.57 -11.36
CA THR A 102 -18.34 -22.12 -10.70
C THR A 102 -18.34 -20.60 -10.53
N GLY A 103 -18.70 -19.86 -11.58
CA GLY A 103 -18.83 -18.40 -11.54
C GLY A 103 -19.84 -17.93 -10.51
N LYS A 104 -20.96 -18.63 -10.35
CA LYS A 104 -22.00 -18.35 -9.34
C LYS A 104 -21.47 -18.48 -7.92
N GLN A 105 -20.74 -19.55 -7.62
CA GLN A 105 -20.15 -19.77 -6.30
C GLN A 105 -19.10 -18.71 -5.96
N LEU A 106 -18.27 -18.36 -6.94
CA LEU A 106 -17.29 -17.27 -6.82
C LEU A 106 -17.99 -15.92 -6.59
N PHE A 107 -19.05 -15.62 -7.33
CA PHE A 107 -19.82 -14.39 -7.19
C PHE A 107 -20.47 -14.29 -5.81
N ALA A 108 -21.07 -15.36 -5.31
CA ALA A 108 -21.67 -15.40 -3.98
C ALA A 108 -20.63 -15.09 -2.89
N SER A 109 -19.41 -15.61 -3.04
CA SER A 109 -18.35 -15.46 -2.05
C SER A 109 -17.65 -14.09 -2.10
N ASN A 110 -17.54 -13.49 -3.30
CA ASN A 110 -16.68 -12.32 -3.52
C ASN A 110 -17.43 -11.04 -3.90
N CYS A 111 -18.62 -11.14 -4.50
CA CYS A 111 -19.26 -10.02 -5.20
C CYS A 111 -20.64 -9.67 -4.63
N ALA A 112 -21.41 -10.67 -4.18
CA ALA A 112 -22.80 -10.52 -3.79
C ALA A 112 -23.02 -9.56 -2.60
N SER A 113 -22.05 -9.44 -1.69
CA SER A 113 -22.13 -8.49 -0.57
C SER A 113 -22.26 -7.03 -1.01
N CYS A 114 -21.65 -6.65 -2.14
CA CYS A 114 -21.73 -5.32 -2.72
C CYS A 114 -22.74 -5.24 -3.87
N HIS A 115 -22.71 -6.21 -4.79
CA HIS A 115 -23.54 -6.19 -6.01
C HIS A 115 -24.94 -6.81 -5.83
N GLY A 116 -25.21 -7.41 -4.67
CA GLY A 116 -26.46 -8.13 -4.39
C GLY A 116 -26.49 -9.51 -5.05
N GLU A 117 -27.24 -10.46 -4.47
CA GLU A 117 -27.38 -11.82 -5.02
C GLU A 117 -28.03 -11.83 -6.41
N THR A 118 -28.87 -10.84 -6.69
CA THR A 118 -29.54 -10.65 -7.98
C THR A 118 -28.76 -9.76 -8.95
N GLY A 119 -27.54 -9.33 -8.59
CA GLY A 119 -26.69 -8.50 -9.42
C GLY A 119 -27.17 -7.06 -9.62
N GLN A 120 -28.13 -6.57 -8.82
CA GLN A 120 -28.76 -5.26 -9.01
C GLN A 120 -27.97 -4.07 -8.43
N GLY A 121 -26.79 -4.32 -7.85
CA GLY A 121 -25.99 -3.28 -7.19
C GLY A 121 -26.52 -2.85 -5.82
N ASN A 122 -27.40 -3.66 -5.22
CA ASN A 122 -28.13 -3.37 -3.99
C ASN A 122 -27.66 -4.22 -2.79
N GLY A 123 -26.41 -4.70 -2.82
CA GLY A 123 -25.85 -5.48 -1.71
C GLY A 123 -25.68 -4.61 -0.46
N PRO A 124 -25.77 -5.19 0.75
CA PRO A 124 -25.73 -4.44 2.00
C PRO A 124 -24.42 -3.67 2.20
N ALA A 125 -23.29 -4.20 1.74
CA ALA A 125 -21.99 -3.50 1.80
C ALA A 125 -21.87 -2.40 0.74
N GLY A 126 -22.70 -2.47 -0.32
CA GLY A 126 -22.74 -1.51 -1.42
C GLY A 126 -23.54 -0.24 -1.13
N ALA A 127 -24.47 -0.29 -0.17
CA ALA A 127 -25.47 0.76 0.06
C ALA A 127 -24.87 2.13 0.43
N SER A 128 -23.70 2.16 1.07
CA SER A 128 -23.01 3.39 1.48
C SER A 128 -21.87 3.81 0.54
N LEU A 129 -21.63 3.07 -0.56
CA LEU A 129 -20.54 3.38 -1.48
C LEU A 129 -20.94 4.48 -2.48
N ASN A 130 -20.00 5.37 -2.77
CA ASN A 130 -20.13 6.39 -3.81
C ASN A 130 -18.90 6.33 -4.74
N PRO A 131 -19.06 5.98 -6.02
CA PRO A 131 -20.30 5.62 -6.70
C PRO A 131 -20.89 4.29 -6.20
N PRO A 132 -22.21 4.05 -6.38
CA PRO A 132 -22.83 2.78 -6.02
C PRO A 132 -22.29 1.63 -6.89
N PRO A 133 -22.34 0.37 -6.39
CA PRO A 133 -21.94 -0.79 -7.18
C PRO A 133 -22.73 -0.92 -8.48
N ARG A 134 -22.11 -1.57 -9.47
CA ARG A 134 -22.72 -1.81 -10.78
C ARG A 134 -23.97 -2.67 -10.65
N ASN A 135 -25.07 -2.22 -11.26
CA ASN A 135 -26.22 -3.04 -11.60
C ASN A 135 -25.92 -3.80 -12.92
N PHE A 136 -25.80 -5.12 -12.83
CA PHE A 136 -25.51 -6.02 -13.95
C PHE A 136 -26.75 -6.35 -14.80
N THR A 137 -27.96 -6.00 -14.36
CA THR A 137 -29.20 -6.17 -15.13
C THR A 137 -29.39 -5.08 -16.21
N SER A 138 -28.46 -4.12 -16.32
CA SER A 138 -28.45 -3.05 -17.31
C SER A 138 -27.12 -3.01 -18.07
N LEU A 139 -27.17 -2.70 -19.36
CA LEU A 139 -25.99 -2.51 -20.21
C LEU A 139 -25.41 -1.09 -20.13
N ASP A 140 -26.09 -0.17 -19.44
CA ASP A 140 -25.66 1.21 -19.37
C ASP A 140 -24.59 1.44 -18.29
N ASN A 141 -23.78 2.47 -18.49
CA ASN A 141 -22.84 3.01 -17.49
C ASN A 141 -21.73 2.03 -17.02
N TRP A 142 -21.34 1.06 -17.85
CA TRP A 142 -20.15 0.24 -17.62
C TRP A 142 -18.87 1.07 -17.81
N LYS A 143 -18.07 1.21 -16.75
CA LYS A 143 -16.87 2.09 -16.76
C LYS A 143 -15.79 1.63 -17.74
N ASN A 144 -15.52 0.33 -17.79
CA ASN A 144 -14.57 -0.30 -18.72
C ASN A 144 -15.27 -1.01 -19.88
N GLY A 145 -16.56 -0.76 -20.10
CA GLY A 145 -17.38 -1.52 -21.05
C GLY A 145 -17.88 -2.87 -20.52
N TYR A 146 -18.90 -3.42 -21.16
CA TYR A 146 -19.51 -4.72 -20.82
C TYR A 146 -18.98 -5.89 -21.66
N THR A 147 -17.93 -5.67 -22.47
CA THR A 147 -17.26 -6.74 -23.21
C THR A 147 -16.53 -7.67 -22.25
N ILE A 148 -16.22 -8.91 -22.66
CA ILE A 148 -15.46 -9.85 -21.83
C ILE A 148 -14.11 -9.26 -21.41
N GLU A 149 -13.43 -8.56 -22.32
CA GLU A 149 -12.20 -7.82 -22.05
C GLU A 149 -12.40 -6.72 -21.00
N GLY A 150 -13.44 -5.88 -21.15
CA GLY A 150 -13.74 -4.80 -20.20
C GLY A 150 -14.07 -5.30 -18.79
N MET A 151 -14.81 -6.41 -18.70
CA MET A 151 -15.08 -7.07 -17.43
C MET A 151 -13.81 -7.69 -16.84
N TYR A 152 -12.97 -8.33 -17.66
CA TYR A 152 -11.70 -8.92 -17.23
C TYR A 152 -10.73 -7.86 -16.71
N LYS A 153 -10.61 -6.74 -17.43
CA LYS A 153 -9.85 -5.56 -17.00
C LYS A 153 -10.32 -5.08 -15.63
N THR A 154 -11.63 -4.97 -15.44
CA THR A 154 -12.22 -4.54 -14.16
C THR A 154 -11.87 -5.48 -13.01
N LEU A 155 -11.90 -6.80 -13.24
CA LEU A 155 -11.48 -7.77 -12.23
C LEU A 155 -9.97 -7.74 -11.98
N MET A 156 -9.16 -7.46 -12.99
CA MET A 156 -7.71 -7.42 -12.85
C MET A 156 -7.23 -6.16 -12.12
N GLU A 157 -7.74 -4.99 -12.51
CA GLU A 157 -7.24 -3.70 -12.06
C GLU A 157 -8.09 -3.08 -10.94
N GLY A 158 -9.34 -3.51 -10.78
CA GLY A 158 -10.35 -2.77 -10.03
C GLY A 158 -10.79 -1.51 -10.77
N ILE A 159 -11.48 -0.61 -10.07
CA ILE A 159 -11.83 0.72 -10.59
C ILE A 159 -11.30 1.77 -9.60
N PRO A 160 -10.28 2.57 -9.98
CA PRO A 160 -9.72 3.61 -9.12
C PRO A 160 -10.79 4.57 -8.60
N ASN A 161 -10.62 5.04 -7.36
CA ASN A 161 -11.53 5.96 -6.68
C ASN A 161 -12.97 5.42 -6.52
N THR A 162 -13.13 4.10 -6.41
CA THR A 162 -14.41 3.44 -6.10
C THR A 162 -14.19 2.33 -5.06
N GLY A 163 -15.27 1.71 -4.59
CA GLY A 163 -15.17 0.51 -3.75
C GLY A 163 -14.80 -0.79 -4.48
N MET A 164 -14.61 -0.76 -5.81
CA MET A 164 -14.27 -1.94 -6.61
C MET A 164 -12.75 -2.19 -6.59
N ALA A 165 -12.29 -3.05 -5.68
CA ALA A 165 -10.89 -3.46 -5.58
C ALA A 165 -10.45 -4.39 -6.73
N SER A 166 -9.15 -4.57 -6.89
CA SER A 166 -8.56 -5.58 -7.78
C SER A 166 -8.81 -6.99 -7.22
N PHE A 167 -9.17 -7.92 -8.11
CA PHE A 167 -9.26 -9.36 -7.87
C PHE A 167 -8.17 -10.11 -8.64
N SER A 168 -7.00 -9.49 -8.80
CA SER A 168 -5.81 -10.08 -9.43
C SER A 168 -5.29 -11.33 -8.71
N ASN A 169 -5.67 -11.51 -7.43
CA ASN A 169 -5.40 -12.71 -6.66
C ASN A 169 -6.21 -13.93 -7.13
N LEU A 170 -7.28 -13.74 -7.89
CA LEU A 170 -8.03 -14.85 -8.49
C LEU A 170 -7.33 -15.33 -9.78
N PRO A 171 -7.13 -16.65 -9.95
CA PRO A 171 -6.59 -17.21 -11.18
C PRO A 171 -7.38 -16.76 -12.42
N PRO A 172 -6.73 -16.59 -13.59
CA PRO A 172 -7.40 -16.15 -14.82
C PRO A 172 -8.69 -16.91 -15.16
N LYS A 173 -8.66 -18.25 -15.01
CA LYS A 173 -9.84 -19.10 -15.23
C LYS A 173 -11.03 -18.69 -14.35
N GLN A 174 -10.79 -18.47 -13.05
CA GLN A 174 -11.85 -18.11 -12.11
C GLN A 174 -12.45 -16.74 -12.41
N ARG A 175 -11.64 -15.78 -12.89
CA ARG A 175 -12.13 -14.48 -13.35
C ARG A 175 -13.06 -14.63 -14.56
N LEU A 176 -12.73 -15.49 -15.52
CA LEU A 176 -13.57 -15.74 -16.69
C LEU A 176 -14.85 -16.52 -16.36
N ASP A 177 -14.79 -17.49 -15.44
CA ASP A 177 -15.96 -18.18 -14.91
C ASP A 177 -16.93 -17.15 -14.26
N LEU A 178 -16.39 -16.23 -13.46
CA LEU A 178 -17.15 -15.15 -12.82
C LEU A 178 -17.80 -14.21 -13.84
N ILE A 179 -17.07 -13.79 -14.87
CA ILE A 179 -17.61 -12.97 -15.98
C ILE A 179 -18.76 -13.69 -16.67
N SER A 180 -18.60 -14.98 -16.94
CA SER A 180 -19.62 -15.80 -17.59
C SER A 180 -20.91 -15.83 -16.76
N TYR A 181 -20.80 -15.97 -15.44
CA TYR A 181 -21.95 -15.89 -14.54
C TYR A 181 -22.56 -14.48 -14.48
N VAL A 182 -21.76 -13.41 -14.37
CA VAL A 182 -22.24 -12.03 -14.36
C VAL A 182 -23.09 -11.71 -15.60
N ARG A 183 -22.70 -12.26 -16.75
CA ARG A 183 -23.45 -12.11 -18.00
C ARG A 183 -24.80 -12.83 -18.00
N THR A 184 -25.09 -13.69 -17.04
CA THR A 184 -26.42 -14.31 -16.91
C THR A 184 -27.47 -13.37 -16.29
N PHE A 185 -27.05 -12.27 -15.63
CA PHE A 185 -27.98 -11.30 -15.03
C PHE A 185 -28.74 -10.45 -16.06
N ASN A 186 -28.29 -10.40 -17.32
CA ASN A 186 -28.97 -9.70 -18.38
C ASN A 186 -28.92 -10.48 -19.71
N PRO A 187 -30.05 -10.98 -20.24
CA PRO A 187 -30.05 -11.72 -21.51
C PRO A 187 -29.68 -10.86 -22.74
N GLN A 188 -29.61 -9.53 -22.60
CA GLN A 188 -29.25 -8.61 -23.68
C GLN A 188 -27.74 -8.46 -23.90
N PHE A 189 -26.87 -9.05 -23.06
CA PHE A 189 -25.44 -9.01 -23.35
C PHE A 189 -25.17 -9.63 -24.73
N PRO A 190 -24.44 -8.93 -25.62
CA PRO A 190 -24.15 -9.47 -26.94
C PRO A 190 -23.28 -10.73 -26.81
N PRO A 191 -23.48 -11.78 -27.64
CA PRO A 191 -22.66 -12.99 -27.60
C PRO A 191 -21.17 -12.68 -27.68
N ILE A 192 -20.35 -13.47 -26.98
CA ILE A 192 -18.89 -13.36 -27.06
C ILE A 192 -18.46 -13.92 -28.41
N THR A 193 -17.71 -13.15 -29.19
CA THR A 193 -17.19 -13.58 -30.48
C THR A 193 -15.78 -14.17 -30.34
N SER A 194 -15.33 -14.93 -31.35
CA SER A 194 -13.94 -15.40 -31.40
C SER A 194 -12.94 -14.24 -31.46
N ALA A 195 -13.31 -13.13 -32.10
CA ALA A 195 -12.48 -11.92 -32.15
C ALA A 195 -12.31 -11.29 -30.76
N ASP A 196 -13.37 -11.24 -29.94
CA ASP A 196 -13.29 -10.73 -28.56
C ASP A 196 -12.33 -11.59 -27.71
N LEU A 197 -12.38 -12.91 -27.88
CA LEU A 197 -11.53 -13.85 -27.16
C LEU A 197 -10.07 -13.77 -27.62
N GLN A 198 -9.82 -13.62 -28.92
CA GLN A 198 -8.48 -13.39 -29.45
C GLN A 198 -7.88 -12.08 -28.95
N GLN A 199 -8.68 -11.01 -28.88
CA GLN A 199 -8.24 -9.72 -28.35
C GLN A 199 -7.92 -9.81 -26.85
N LEU A 200 -8.80 -10.47 -26.08
CA LEU A 200 -8.57 -10.73 -24.66
C LEU A 200 -7.27 -11.52 -24.45
N ASP A 201 -7.06 -12.59 -25.21
CA ASP A 201 -5.89 -13.45 -25.09
C ASP A 201 -4.61 -12.72 -25.51
N ALA A 202 -4.65 -11.95 -26.59
CA ALA A 202 -3.52 -11.12 -27.02
C ALA A 202 -3.13 -10.05 -26.00
N THR A 203 -4.10 -9.55 -25.23
CA THR A 203 -3.86 -8.50 -24.22
C THR A 203 -3.31 -9.07 -22.92
N TYR A 204 -3.75 -10.27 -22.52
CA TYR A 204 -3.46 -10.84 -21.20
C TYR A 204 -2.68 -12.16 -21.22
N HIS A 205 -2.34 -12.69 -22.40
CA HIS A 205 -1.59 -13.94 -22.60
C HIS A 205 -2.17 -15.14 -21.82
N LEU A 206 -3.50 -15.29 -21.85
CA LEU A 206 -4.23 -16.25 -21.00
C LEU A 206 -3.96 -17.70 -21.41
N SER A 207 -3.79 -17.94 -22.70
CA SER A 207 -3.51 -19.25 -23.29
C SER A 207 -2.06 -19.69 -23.15
N GLU A 208 -1.14 -18.78 -22.81
CA GLU A 208 0.28 -19.10 -22.62
C GLU A 208 0.57 -19.57 -21.18
N GLY A 209 -0.28 -19.15 -20.23
CA GLY A 209 -0.05 -19.34 -18.79
C GLY A 209 1.02 -18.39 -18.27
N GLU A 210 0.73 -17.69 -17.17
CA GLU A 210 1.67 -16.72 -16.60
C GLU A 210 2.70 -17.42 -15.71
N LYS A 211 3.99 -17.32 -16.05
CA LYS A 211 5.09 -17.82 -15.23
C LYS A 211 5.41 -16.82 -14.11
N GLN A 212 4.90 -17.09 -12.91
CA GLN A 212 5.29 -16.34 -11.73
C GLN A 212 6.76 -16.67 -11.41
N PRO A 213 7.64 -15.67 -11.24
CA PRO A 213 9.03 -15.91 -10.89
C PRO A 213 9.16 -16.43 -9.45
N ASN A 214 10.32 -17.02 -9.13
CA ASN A 214 10.65 -17.36 -7.75
C ASN A 214 10.64 -16.08 -6.90
N GLN A 215 10.01 -16.13 -5.74
CA GLN A 215 10.06 -15.07 -4.74
C GLN A 215 10.82 -15.58 -3.52
N ILE A 216 11.80 -14.80 -3.08
CA ILE A 216 12.53 -15.04 -1.84
C ILE A 216 12.18 -13.97 -0.80
N PRO A 217 12.21 -14.30 0.50
CA PRO A 217 12.12 -13.32 1.57
C PRO A 217 13.20 -12.23 1.45
N VAL A 218 12.92 -11.05 2.00
CA VAL A 218 13.88 -9.93 2.01
C VAL A 218 15.14 -10.31 2.80
N SER A 219 15.02 -11.00 3.94
CA SER A 219 16.18 -11.50 4.68
C SER A 219 17.05 -12.43 3.86
N MET A 220 16.46 -13.37 3.12
CA MET A 220 17.19 -14.29 2.25
C MET A 220 17.89 -13.54 1.11
N ALA A 221 17.26 -12.49 0.57
CA ALA A 221 17.91 -11.63 -0.41
C ALA A 221 19.10 -10.89 0.20
N MET A 222 18.95 -10.34 1.41
CA MET A 222 20.02 -9.66 2.14
C MET A 222 21.17 -10.62 2.48
N ASP A 223 20.88 -11.83 2.96
CA ASP A 223 21.87 -12.85 3.27
C ASP A 223 22.66 -13.26 2.02
N LYS A 224 21.99 -13.41 0.87
CA LYS A 224 22.64 -13.67 -0.41
C LYS A 224 23.55 -12.52 -0.84
N LEU A 225 23.07 -11.29 -0.74
CA LEU A 225 23.87 -10.10 -1.04
C LEU A 225 25.09 -10.00 -0.11
N LEU A 226 24.93 -10.31 1.18
CA LEU A 226 26.04 -10.34 2.13
C LEU A 226 27.04 -11.42 1.76
N GLU A 227 26.56 -12.64 1.45
CA GLU A 227 27.42 -13.76 1.01
C GLU A 227 28.21 -13.43 -0.25
N GLU A 228 27.56 -12.86 -1.27
CA GLU A 228 28.21 -12.43 -2.51
C GLU A 228 29.27 -11.35 -2.28
N ASN A 229 29.06 -10.46 -1.30
CA ASN A 229 30.00 -9.38 -0.98
C ASN A 229 31.06 -9.76 0.07
N LYS A 230 30.97 -10.94 0.72
CA LYS A 230 31.96 -11.38 1.74
C LYS A 230 33.42 -11.34 1.26
N PRO A 231 33.77 -11.81 0.04
CA PRO A 231 35.14 -11.76 -0.44
C PRO A 231 35.67 -10.33 -0.52
N VAL A 232 34.91 -9.42 -1.13
CA VAL A 232 35.29 -8.01 -1.30
C VAL A 232 35.42 -7.31 0.07
N ASN A 233 34.49 -7.58 1.00
CA ASN A 233 34.56 -7.03 2.35
C ASN A 233 35.80 -7.51 3.13
N THR A 234 36.23 -8.74 2.88
CA THR A 234 37.46 -9.29 3.47
C THR A 234 38.69 -8.59 2.89
N GLU A 235 38.76 -8.42 1.56
CA GLU A 235 39.85 -7.70 0.90
C GLU A 235 39.95 -6.23 1.35
N ILE A 236 38.81 -5.53 1.49
CA ILE A 236 38.76 -4.16 2.04
C ILE A 236 39.33 -4.14 3.45
N LYS A 237 38.89 -5.06 4.32
CA LYS A 237 39.36 -5.13 5.71
C LYS A 237 40.87 -5.40 5.79
N ASP A 238 41.38 -6.30 4.97
CA ASP A 238 42.80 -6.62 4.91
C ASP A 238 43.63 -5.44 4.39
N ALA A 239 43.14 -4.72 3.38
CA ALA A 239 43.78 -3.52 2.86
C ALA A 239 43.83 -2.40 3.91
N ILE A 240 42.73 -2.17 4.64
CA ILE A 240 42.69 -1.20 5.76
C ILE A 240 43.70 -1.60 6.84
N GLY A 241 43.72 -2.87 7.24
CA GLY A 241 44.67 -3.37 8.25
C GLY A 241 46.13 -3.18 7.84
N LYS A 242 46.46 -3.34 6.54
CA LYS A 242 47.81 -3.05 6.02
C LYS A 242 48.13 -1.55 6.11
N ILE A 243 47.20 -0.68 5.74
CA ILE A 243 47.38 0.78 5.78
C ILE A 243 47.59 1.27 7.22
N GLU A 244 46.80 0.78 8.16
CA GLU A 244 46.87 1.19 9.57
C GLU A 244 48.20 0.81 10.23
N ASN A 245 48.81 -0.30 9.81
CA ASN A 245 50.07 -0.80 10.37
C ASN A 245 51.32 -0.39 9.55
N ASP A 246 51.16 0.37 8.47
CA ASP A 246 52.26 0.78 7.60
C ASP A 246 52.73 2.21 7.90
N ASN A 247 54.05 2.39 8.00
CA ASN A 247 54.73 3.66 8.26
C ASN A 247 55.49 4.19 7.02
N SER A 248 55.21 3.64 5.84
CA SER A 248 55.76 4.16 4.58
C SER A 248 55.27 5.59 4.31
N ALA A 249 56.06 6.34 3.51
CA ALA A 249 55.70 7.69 3.10
C ALA A 249 54.32 7.74 2.40
N GLY A 250 53.95 6.70 1.66
CA GLY A 250 52.64 6.56 1.02
C GLY A 250 51.50 6.36 2.02
N ALA A 251 51.71 5.57 3.06
CA ALA A 251 50.73 5.37 4.14
C ALA A 251 50.51 6.66 4.95
N GLU A 252 51.58 7.38 5.26
CA GLU A 252 51.52 8.67 5.94
C GLU A 252 50.82 9.73 5.07
N LEU A 253 51.14 9.78 3.78
CA LEU A 253 50.47 10.63 2.82
C LEU A 253 48.97 10.33 2.76
N LEU A 254 48.57 9.06 2.64
CA LEU A 254 47.16 8.63 2.63
C LEU A 254 46.44 9.07 3.92
N ARG A 255 47.03 8.86 5.10
CA ARG A 255 46.45 9.30 6.39
C ARG A 255 46.31 10.82 6.47
N ARG A 256 47.23 11.57 5.88
CA ARG A 256 47.15 13.03 5.81
C ARG A 256 45.99 13.46 4.93
N VAL A 257 45.77 12.80 3.80
CA VAL A 257 44.84 13.28 2.77
C VAL A 257 43.44 12.65 2.82
N SER A 258 43.28 11.53 3.53
CA SER A 258 41.99 10.93 3.81
C SER A 258 41.38 11.49 5.09
N ASN A 259 40.07 11.70 5.05
CA ASN A 259 39.25 11.97 6.24
C ASN A 259 38.71 10.67 6.85
N ASP A 260 38.52 9.63 6.02
CA ASP A 260 38.05 8.30 6.42
C ASP A 260 38.72 7.24 5.53
N ILE A 261 39.68 6.50 6.11
CA ILE A 261 40.45 5.47 5.40
C ILE A 261 39.54 4.34 4.92
N ALA A 262 38.57 3.91 5.73
CA ALA A 262 37.66 2.82 5.37
C ALA A 262 36.80 3.22 4.16
N LYS A 263 36.30 4.46 4.16
CA LYS A 263 35.54 5.01 3.03
C LYS A 263 36.39 5.17 1.77
N THR A 264 37.64 5.63 1.92
CA THR A 264 38.59 5.73 0.80
C THR A 264 38.90 4.37 0.18
N VAL A 265 39.27 3.39 1.00
CA VAL A 265 39.54 2.03 0.52
C VAL A 265 38.30 1.42 -0.12
N THR A 266 37.12 1.53 0.51
CA THR A 266 35.86 1.04 -0.05
C THR A 266 35.54 1.66 -1.42
N ALA A 267 35.74 2.97 -1.56
CA ALA A 267 35.51 3.64 -2.85
C ALA A 267 36.45 3.12 -3.96
N LEU A 268 37.71 2.82 -3.61
CA LEU A 268 38.71 2.28 -4.53
C LEU A 268 38.43 0.81 -4.91
N PHE A 269 37.79 0.02 -4.03
CA PHE A 269 37.35 -1.34 -4.36
C PHE A 269 36.08 -1.37 -5.23
N ASN A 270 35.18 -0.41 -5.03
CA ASN A 270 33.93 -0.31 -5.78
C ASN A 270 34.10 0.16 -7.22
N ASP A 271 35.16 0.93 -7.50
CA ASP A 271 35.49 1.39 -8.84
C ASP A 271 36.94 1.02 -9.13
N LYS A 272 37.20 -0.01 -9.94
CA LYS A 272 38.58 -0.44 -10.25
C LYS A 272 39.27 0.41 -11.31
N SER A 273 38.57 1.36 -11.94
CA SER A 273 39.10 2.14 -13.08
C SER A 273 40.23 3.08 -12.68
N TRP A 274 40.29 3.53 -11.42
CA TRP A 274 41.37 4.39 -10.94
C TRP A 274 42.75 3.73 -11.10
N ALA A 275 42.83 2.39 -11.04
CA ALA A 275 44.08 1.63 -11.02
C ALA A 275 44.75 1.48 -12.40
N SER A 276 44.10 1.93 -13.48
CA SER A 276 44.60 1.82 -14.85
C SER A 276 45.77 2.76 -15.13
N SER A 277 45.76 3.97 -14.57
CA SER A 277 46.80 4.98 -14.75
C SER A 277 46.76 6.02 -13.63
N GLU A 278 47.84 6.78 -13.47
CA GLU A 278 47.85 7.92 -12.55
C GLU A 278 46.81 8.98 -12.93
N GLY A 279 46.61 9.24 -14.23
CA GLY A 279 45.60 10.19 -14.71
C GLY A 279 44.17 9.79 -14.36
N THR A 280 43.84 8.50 -14.46
CA THR A 280 42.53 7.96 -14.02
C THR A 280 42.37 8.01 -12.51
N PHE A 281 43.46 7.82 -11.75
CA PHE A 281 43.44 7.97 -10.31
C PHE A 281 43.20 9.42 -9.88
N VAL A 282 43.90 10.39 -10.48
CA VAL A 282 43.67 11.82 -10.23
C VAL A 282 42.22 12.18 -10.54
N ALA A 283 41.71 11.80 -11.73
CA ALA A 283 40.32 12.05 -12.10
C ALA A 283 39.32 11.41 -11.11
N PHE A 284 39.60 10.19 -10.65
CA PHE A 284 38.82 9.52 -9.63
C PHE A 284 38.82 10.33 -8.33
N VAL A 285 39.98 10.71 -7.79
CA VAL A 285 40.04 11.43 -6.50
C VAL A 285 39.41 12.83 -6.60
N SER A 286 39.67 13.58 -7.68
CA SER A 286 39.14 14.93 -7.88
C SER A 286 37.61 14.95 -8.10
N THR A 287 37.02 13.86 -8.59
CA THR A 287 35.56 13.78 -8.75
C THR A 287 34.89 13.42 -7.42
N ASN A 288 34.44 14.43 -6.67
CA ASN A 288 33.79 14.32 -5.35
C ASN A 288 34.67 13.67 -4.25
N PRO A 289 35.80 14.31 -3.87
CA PRO A 289 36.76 13.74 -2.92
C PRO A 289 36.15 13.37 -1.57
N LEU A 290 35.26 14.21 -1.02
CA LEU A 290 34.58 13.94 0.25
C LEU A 290 33.68 12.69 0.21
N GLN A 291 33.04 12.42 -0.93
CA GLN A 291 32.27 11.18 -1.10
C GLN A 291 33.17 9.95 -1.20
N LYS A 292 34.42 10.14 -1.63
CA LYS A 292 35.46 9.10 -1.72
C LYS A 292 36.36 9.03 -0.48
N GLY A 293 35.99 9.69 0.61
CA GLY A 293 36.73 9.66 1.88
C GLY A 293 38.00 10.51 1.91
N PHE A 294 38.33 11.23 0.84
CA PHE A 294 39.42 12.20 0.81
C PHE A 294 38.99 13.55 1.41
N ARG A 295 39.97 14.38 1.77
CA ARG A 295 39.74 15.78 2.21
C ARG A 295 39.35 16.66 1.01
N ALA A 296 38.78 17.84 1.30
CA ALA A 296 38.28 18.75 0.26
C ALA A 296 39.40 19.36 -0.63
N HIS A 297 40.62 19.51 -0.10
CA HIS A 297 41.75 20.12 -0.79
C HIS A 297 42.72 19.08 -1.35
N VAL A 298 42.22 18.19 -2.20
CA VAL A 298 43.09 17.25 -2.95
C VAL A 298 43.80 17.93 -4.11
N ASP A 299 43.34 19.10 -4.53
CA ASP A 299 43.88 19.84 -5.68
C ASP A 299 45.23 20.54 -5.36
N ASP A 300 45.62 20.62 -4.09
CA ASP A 300 46.88 21.22 -3.63
C ASP A 300 48.09 20.26 -3.75
N PHE A 301 47.85 19.04 -4.23
CA PHE A 301 48.89 18.01 -4.29
C PHE A 301 49.95 18.34 -5.35
N THR A 302 51.19 18.13 -4.96
CA THR A 302 52.31 18.12 -5.91
C THR A 302 52.23 16.88 -6.81
N ALA A 303 52.89 16.94 -7.97
CA ALA A 303 53.00 15.77 -8.86
C ALA A 303 53.63 14.56 -8.15
N GLU A 304 54.62 14.79 -7.28
CA GLU A 304 55.27 13.75 -6.49
C GLU A 304 54.32 13.08 -5.49
N GLU A 305 53.43 13.86 -4.85
CA GLU A 305 52.40 13.32 -3.95
C GLU A 305 51.38 12.48 -4.70
N TRP A 306 50.94 12.91 -5.89
CA TRP A 306 50.05 12.11 -6.73
C TRP A 306 50.67 10.77 -7.11
N THR A 307 51.91 10.77 -7.59
CA THR A 307 52.64 9.56 -7.96
C THR A 307 52.85 8.65 -6.75
N THR A 308 53.24 9.21 -5.61
CA THR A 308 53.49 8.46 -4.36
C THR A 308 52.22 7.81 -3.83
N LEU A 309 51.11 8.55 -3.79
CA LEU A 309 49.83 8.05 -3.31
C LEU A 309 49.25 6.97 -4.24
N TYR A 310 49.34 7.20 -5.54
CA TYR A 310 48.89 6.24 -6.56
C TYR A 310 49.65 4.92 -6.47
N ALA A 311 50.99 4.98 -6.43
CA ALA A 311 51.85 3.80 -6.30
C ALA A 311 51.57 3.03 -5.00
N TYR A 312 51.41 3.77 -3.90
CA TYR A 312 51.09 3.18 -2.60
C TYR A 312 49.76 2.44 -2.62
N LEU A 313 48.67 3.10 -3.03
CA LEU A 313 47.34 2.50 -3.06
C LEU A 313 47.28 1.29 -3.98
N ARG A 314 47.96 1.31 -5.14
CA ARG A 314 48.07 0.13 -6.00
C ARG A 314 48.74 -1.04 -5.29
N SER A 315 49.83 -0.80 -4.55
CA SER A 315 50.57 -1.87 -3.84
C SER A 315 49.75 -2.53 -2.72
N VAL A 316 48.85 -1.76 -2.09
CA VAL A 316 48.03 -2.23 -0.97
C VAL A 316 46.76 -2.91 -1.46
N ILE A 317 46.07 -2.29 -2.42
CA ILE A 317 44.71 -2.67 -2.85
C ILE A 317 44.75 -3.62 -4.04
N ASN A 318 45.74 -3.51 -4.93
CA ASN A 318 45.72 -4.17 -6.24
C ASN A 318 46.88 -5.16 -6.44
N ASN A 319 46.96 -6.19 -5.60
CA ASN A 319 47.97 -7.25 -5.73
C ASN A 319 47.62 -8.36 -6.75
N ASN A 320 46.50 -8.28 -7.48
CA ASN A 320 46.09 -9.32 -8.45
C ASN A 320 45.68 -8.76 -9.83
N VAL A 321 46.51 -7.91 -10.44
CA VAL A 321 46.42 -7.64 -11.89
C VAL A 321 47.75 -8.02 -12.55
N GLN A 322 47.96 -9.33 -12.66
CA GLN A 322 48.88 -9.92 -13.62
C GLN A 322 48.11 -11.08 -14.32
N VAL A 323 47.84 -10.87 -15.61
CA VAL A 323 47.49 -11.86 -16.65
C VAL A 323 46.06 -12.41 -16.70
N GLU A 324 45.14 -11.66 -17.33
CA GLU A 324 44.00 -12.23 -18.09
C GLU A 324 44.02 -11.74 -19.55
N GLU A 325 45.20 -11.64 -20.17
CA GLU A 325 45.33 -11.32 -21.61
C GLU A 325 45.49 -12.57 -22.51
N ASN A 326 45.32 -13.79 -22.00
CA ASN A 326 45.36 -14.99 -22.85
C ASN A 326 44.41 -16.09 -22.35
N ASN A 327 43.11 -15.95 -22.62
CA ASN A 327 42.22 -17.11 -22.83
C ASN A 327 40.86 -16.72 -23.47
N GLY A 328 40.88 -15.72 -24.34
CA GLY A 328 39.70 -15.19 -25.03
C GLY A 328 39.69 -15.44 -26.53
N GLN A 329 40.18 -16.58 -27.02
CA GLN A 329 39.89 -17.01 -28.40
C GLN A 329 39.57 -18.51 -28.47
N GLU A 330 38.45 -18.78 -29.14
CA GLU A 330 37.94 -20.07 -29.62
C GLU A 330 37.40 -21.09 -28.60
N LYS A 331 36.10 -20.95 -28.32
CA LYS A 331 35.17 -22.10 -28.34
C LYS A 331 33.74 -21.65 -28.64
N GLN A 332 33.54 -21.19 -29.87
CA GLN A 332 32.27 -21.41 -30.57
C GLN A 332 32.51 -22.50 -31.62
N THR A 333 31.45 -23.26 -31.91
CA THR A 333 31.35 -24.35 -32.90
C THR A 333 31.64 -25.75 -32.34
N THR A 334 30.59 -26.44 -31.91
CA THR A 334 30.14 -27.76 -32.43
C THR A 334 29.21 -28.44 -31.44
N GLN A 335 27.89 -28.30 -31.61
CA GLN A 335 26.93 -29.36 -31.30
C GLN A 335 25.59 -29.00 -31.94
N ASN A 336 25.44 -29.35 -33.22
CA ASN A 336 24.15 -29.70 -33.78
C ASN A 336 24.34 -30.50 -35.07
N GLN A 337 24.62 -31.79 -34.91
CA GLN A 337 24.29 -32.84 -35.88
C GLN A 337 24.19 -34.19 -35.15
N VAL A 338 22.97 -34.65 -34.87
CA VAL A 338 22.60 -36.06 -35.10
C VAL A 338 21.16 -36.09 -35.64
N GLN A 339 21.04 -36.81 -36.74
CA GLN A 339 19.93 -36.97 -37.68
C GLN A 339 18.81 -37.92 -37.18
N PRO A 340 17.68 -38.01 -37.92
CA PRO A 340 16.51 -38.79 -37.55
C PRO A 340 16.68 -40.29 -37.82
N LYS A 341 15.93 -41.10 -37.08
CA LYS A 341 15.41 -42.40 -37.49
C LYS A 341 14.05 -42.65 -36.86
#